data_AF-A0AB33KDL5-F1
#
_entry.id   AF-A0AB33KDL5-F1
#
_cell.length_a   1.000
_cell.length_b   1.000
_cell.length_c   1.000
_cell.angle_alpha   90.00
_cell.angle_beta   90.00
_cell.angle_gamma   90.00
#
_symmetry.space_group_name_H-M   'P 1'
#
loop_
_entity.id
_entity.type
_entity.pdbx_description
1 polymer ?
#
loop_
_entity_poly.entity_id
_entity_poly.type
_entity_poly.pdbx_seq_one_letter_code
_entity_poly.pdbx_strand_id
1 'polypeptide(L)'
;MIVSASLIATAVVLCAVGGILMLTRPLTRILLGAVVLSNGINLLVLSSTGRAGAAPLLYGVSLSRVTDPLPQAIALTAIVITLATTAFLLAMAYRSHQITGTDEVHDDLEDRRIVLRAEVLGERAQLREQFRSGAEPTAEERERYREERRRLRDRLRADRARQARGRDASGNLWNDVLGADPEDYARDGDAKADDRYPRDRGARG
;
A
#
# COMPACT_ATOMS: atom_id res chain seq x y z
N MET A 1 18.13 19.61 -38.84
CA MET A 1 17.44 18.98 -37.70
C MET A 1 18.50 18.34 -36.82
N ILE A 2 18.84 18.93 -35.67
CA ILE A 2 19.56 18.19 -34.63
C ILE A 2 18.99 18.72 -33.33
N VAL A 3 17.92 18.09 -32.85
CA VAL A 3 17.63 18.15 -31.41
C VAL A 3 18.86 17.54 -30.76
N SER A 4 19.48 18.23 -29.80
CA SER A 4 20.75 17.78 -29.21
C SER A 4 20.55 16.38 -28.62
N ALA A 5 21.07 15.36 -29.30
CA ALA A 5 20.89 13.96 -28.91
C ALA A 5 21.43 13.70 -27.49
N SER A 6 22.47 14.43 -27.09
CA SER A 6 23.00 14.46 -25.73
C SER A 6 21.98 14.92 -24.69
N LEU A 7 21.15 15.92 -25.02
CA LEU A 7 20.13 16.46 -24.11
C LEU A 7 18.99 15.46 -23.93
N ILE A 8 18.53 14.83 -25.02
CA ILE A 8 17.53 13.75 -24.95
C ILE A 8 18.07 12.57 -24.13
N ALA A 9 19.29 12.12 -24.42
CA ALA A 9 19.91 11.02 -23.69
C ALA A 9 20.01 11.33 -22.18
N THR A 10 20.44 12.55 -21.82
CA THR A 10 20.53 12.99 -20.42
C THR A 10 19.14 13.00 -19.76
N ALA A 11 18.12 13.52 -20.45
CA ALA A 11 16.76 13.57 -19.95
C ALA A 11 16.17 12.16 -19.71
N VAL A 12 16.41 11.22 -20.62
CA VAL A 12 15.99 9.82 -20.48
C VAL A 12 16.70 9.14 -19.30
N VAL A 13 18.01 9.37 -19.13
CA VAL A 13 18.76 8.84 -17.98
C VAL A 13 18.23 9.40 -16.67
N LEU A 14 17.96 10.71 -16.59
CA LEU A 14 17.34 11.32 -15.41
C LEU A 14 15.97 10.72 -15.11
N CYS A 15 15.13 10.51 -16.13
CA CYS A 15 13.83 9.85 -15.95
C CYS A 15 13.98 8.41 -15.45
N ALA A 16 14.93 7.65 -16.00
CA ALA A 16 15.17 6.27 -15.58
C ALA A 16 15.69 6.20 -14.13
N VAL A 17 16.68 7.03 -13.78
CA VAL A 17 17.24 7.11 -12.43
C VAL A 17 16.19 7.57 -11.42
N GLY A 18 15.40 8.60 -11.78
CA GLY A 18 14.30 9.09 -10.96
C GLY A 18 13.23 8.02 -10.73
N GLY A 19 12.85 7.29 -11.78
CA GLY A 19 11.93 6.15 -11.69
C GLY A 19 12.45 5.04 -10.78
N ILE A 20 13.71 4.64 -10.95
CA ILE A 20 14.36 3.62 -10.10
C ILE A 20 14.39 4.06 -8.63
N LEU A 21 14.69 5.33 -8.35
CA LEU A 21 14.67 5.89 -6.99
C LEU A 21 13.27 5.84 -6.37
N MET A 22 12.20 6.07 -7.14
CA MET A 22 10.82 5.97 -6.64
C MET A 22 10.39 4.54 -6.28
N LEU A 23 11.07 3.53 -6.83
CA LEU A 23 10.84 2.11 -6.48
C LEU A 23 11.56 1.68 -5.19
N THR A 24 12.30 2.58 -4.55
CA THR A 24 12.99 2.27 -3.29
C THR A 24 12.08 2.51 -2.07
N ARG A 25 12.37 1.84 -0.95
CA ARG A 25 11.59 1.95 0.30
C ARG A 25 11.77 3.25 1.11
N PRO A 26 12.97 3.86 1.21
CA PRO A 26 13.13 5.05 2.05
C PRO A 26 12.49 6.28 1.38
N LEU A 27 11.64 6.98 2.13
CA LEU A 27 10.83 8.11 1.68
C LEU A 27 11.73 9.23 1.12
N THR A 28 12.87 9.50 1.76
CA THR A 28 13.86 10.46 1.24
C THR A 28 14.35 10.13 -0.17
N ARG A 29 14.57 8.85 -0.50
CA ARG A 29 14.98 8.44 -1.85
C ARG A 29 13.84 8.54 -2.85
N ILE A 30 12.61 8.21 -2.44
CA ILE A 30 11.43 8.40 -3.27
C ILE A 30 11.28 9.89 -3.63
N LEU A 31 11.44 10.78 -2.64
CA LEU A 31 11.39 12.23 -2.84
C LEU A 31 12.48 12.72 -3.79
N LEU A 32 13.71 12.26 -3.59
CA LEU A 32 14.83 12.57 -4.48
C LEU A 32 14.55 12.05 -5.91
N GLY A 33 13.96 10.86 -6.03
CA GLY A 33 13.53 10.28 -7.29
C GLY A 33 12.52 11.16 -8.03
N ALA A 34 11.51 11.68 -7.32
CA ALA A 34 10.52 12.60 -7.88
C ALA A 34 11.17 13.91 -8.38
N VAL A 35 12.13 14.46 -7.63
CA VAL A 35 12.86 15.67 -8.04
C VAL A 35 13.70 15.40 -9.30
N VAL A 36 14.46 14.31 -9.32
CA VAL A 36 15.32 13.94 -10.46
C VAL A 36 14.47 13.65 -11.71
N LEU A 37 13.36 12.92 -11.55
CA LEU A 37 12.40 12.64 -12.62
C LEU A 37 11.78 13.93 -13.17
N SER A 38 11.35 14.86 -12.31
CA SER A 38 10.79 16.15 -12.74
C SER A 38 11.82 16.97 -13.54
N ASN A 39 13.09 16.98 -13.12
CA ASN A 39 14.16 17.63 -13.89
C ASN A 39 14.34 16.97 -15.28
N GLY A 40 14.28 15.64 -15.37
CA GLY A 40 14.28 14.92 -16.65
C GLY A 40 13.12 15.32 -17.56
N ILE A 41 11.90 15.39 -17.01
CA ILE A 41 10.71 15.82 -17.75
C ILE A 41 10.84 17.28 -18.23
N ASN A 42 11.34 18.19 -17.39
CA ASN A 42 11.58 19.58 -17.78
C ASN A 42 12.57 19.69 -18.94
N LEU A 43 13.62 18.85 -18.96
CA LEU A 43 14.54 18.78 -20.09
C LEU A 43 13.87 18.23 -21.36
N LEU A 44 12.98 17.23 -21.25
CA LEU A 44 12.21 16.73 -22.38
C LEU A 44 11.29 17.81 -22.97
N VAL A 45 10.59 18.56 -22.11
CA VAL A 45 9.76 19.70 -22.53
C VAL A 45 10.63 20.74 -23.23
N LEU A 46 11.76 21.11 -22.65
CA LEU A 46 12.65 22.10 -23.28
C LEU A 46 13.24 21.59 -24.60
N SER A 47 13.48 20.29 -24.75
CA SER A 47 13.95 19.69 -26.01
C SER A 47 12.95 19.83 -27.17
N SER A 48 11.66 19.99 -26.87
CA SER A 48 10.61 20.20 -27.87
C SER A 48 10.67 21.56 -28.56
N THR A 49 11.33 22.54 -27.93
CA THR A 49 11.52 23.92 -28.42
C THR A 49 12.31 24.00 -29.75
N GLY A 50 13.08 22.96 -30.09
CA GLY A 50 13.81 22.90 -31.36
C GLY A 50 15.13 23.66 -31.35
N ARG A 51 15.40 24.46 -32.39
CA ARG A 51 16.71 25.14 -32.55
C ARG A 51 16.87 26.28 -31.55
N ALA A 52 18.07 26.37 -30.96
CA ALA A 52 18.48 27.54 -30.19
C ALA A 52 18.46 28.78 -31.09
N GLY A 53 17.58 29.73 -30.77
CA GLY A 53 17.49 31.05 -31.37
C GLY A 53 17.88 32.14 -30.37
N ALA A 54 17.62 33.39 -30.73
CA ALA A 54 17.70 34.51 -29.80
C ALA A 54 16.67 34.35 -28.68
N ALA A 55 16.96 34.97 -27.53
CA ALA A 55 16.01 35.04 -26.42
C ALA A 55 14.71 35.70 -26.90
N PRO A 56 13.53 35.25 -26.42
CA PRO A 56 12.24 35.83 -26.76
C PRO A 56 12.02 37.16 -26.03
N LEU A 57 12.89 38.13 -26.33
CA LEU A 57 12.80 39.51 -25.89
C LEU A 57 12.43 40.35 -27.10
N LEU A 58 11.39 41.19 -26.97
CA LEU A 58 10.83 41.99 -28.07
C LEU A 58 11.78 43.08 -28.61
N TYR A 59 13.02 43.17 -28.12
CA TYR A 59 13.97 44.21 -28.49
C TYR A 59 14.94 43.73 -29.57
N GLY A 60 14.78 44.24 -30.80
CA GLY A 60 15.85 44.26 -31.82
C GLY A 60 16.14 42.95 -32.57
N VAL A 61 15.36 41.88 -32.38
CA VAL A 61 15.53 40.58 -33.09
C VAL A 61 14.32 40.23 -33.94
N SER A 62 14.57 39.74 -35.16
CA SER A 62 13.52 39.23 -36.06
C SER A 62 12.84 38.01 -35.44
N LEU A 63 11.50 37.97 -35.45
CA LEU A 63 10.69 36.86 -34.92
C LEU A 63 11.11 35.49 -35.48
N SER A 64 11.65 35.43 -36.70
CA SER A 64 12.13 34.20 -37.34
C SER A 64 13.40 33.63 -36.70
N ARG A 65 14.11 34.40 -35.87
CA ARG A 65 15.29 33.98 -35.11
C ARG A 65 15.01 33.77 -33.63
N VAL A 66 13.78 33.99 -33.17
CA VAL A 66 13.42 33.85 -31.76
C VAL A 66 13.08 32.39 -31.45
N THR A 67 13.53 31.94 -30.28
CA THR A 67 13.19 30.60 -29.75
C THR A 67 11.73 30.57 -29.30
N ASP A 68 11.03 29.45 -29.50
CA ASP A 68 9.63 29.30 -29.06
C ASP A 68 9.51 29.53 -27.52
N PRO A 69 8.74 30.54 -27.08
CA PRO A 69 8.57 30.82 -25.65
C PRO A 69 7.62 29.86 -24.95
N LEU A 70 6.80 29.10 -25.68
CA LEU A 70 5.74 28.27 -25.09
C LEU A 70 6.31 27.14 -24.20
N PRO A 71 7.27 26.30 -24.66
CA PRO A 71 7.86 25.28 -23.79
C PRO A 71 8.59 25.86 -22.58
N GLN A 72 9.14 27.08 -22.69
CA GLN A 72 9.86 27.75 -21.60
C GLN A 72 8.90 28.17 -20.48
N ALA A 73 7.73 28.73 -20.82
CA ALA A 73 6.70 29.09 -19.86
C ALA A 73 6.13 27.85 -19.14
N ILE A 74 5.92 26.76 -19.88
CA ILE A 74 5.48 25.47 -19.31
C ILE A 74 6.53 24.93 -18.33
N ALA A 75 7.82 24.94 -18.71
CA ALA A 75 8.91 24.47 -17.85
C ALA A 75 9.02 25.30 -16.57
N LEU A 76 8.91 26.63 -16.64
CA LEU A 76 8.93 27.49 -15.45
C LEU A 76 7.80 27.14 -14.48
N THR A 77 6.59 26.92 -15.00
CA THR A 77 5.43 26.53 -14.20
C THR A 77 5.65 25.17 -13.53
N ALA A 78 6.17 24.20 -14.28
CA ALA A 78 6.49 22.88 -13.76
C ALA A 78 7.55 22.91 -12.65
N ILE A 79 8.58 23.76 -12.78
CA ILE A 79 9.61 23.95 -11.75
C ILE A 79 8.99 24.48 -10.44
N VAL A 80 8.11 25.49 -10.52
CA VAL A 80 7.47 26.06 -9.32
C VAL A 80 6.56 25.04 -8.64
N ILE A 81 5.76 24.30 -9.41
CA ILE A 81 4.91 23.23 -8.88
C ILE A 81 5.78 22.16 -8.19
N THR A 82 6.86 21.71 -8.85
CA THR A 82 7.77 20.71 -8.28
C THR A 82 8.40 21.20 -6.98
N LEU A 83 8.83 22.45 -6.92
CA LEU A 83 9.42 23.03 -5.71
C LEU A 83 8.39 23.07 -4.57
N ALA A 84 7.17 23.54 -4.84
CA ALA A 84 6.11 23.64 -3.85
C ALA A 84 5.69 22.26 -3.31
N THR A 85 5.45 21.28 -4.20
CA THR A 85 5.08 19.93 -3.79
C THR A 85 6.23 19.21 -3.08
N THR A 86 7.47 19.39 -3.52
CA THR A 86 8.65 18.81 -2.85
C THR A 86 8.83 19.39 -1.46
N ALA A 87 8.75 20.71 -1.30
CA ALA A 87 8.87 21.35 0.01
C ALA A 87 7.77 20.87 0.98
N PHE A 88 6.54 20.78 0.48
CA PHE A 88 5.41 20.25 1.25
C PHE A 88 5.61 18.79 1.67
N LEU A 89 5.96 17.91 0.72
CA LEU A 89 6.21 16.50 1.01
C LEU A 89 7.41 16.31 1.93
N LEU A 90 8.46 17.14 1.79
CA LEU A 90 9.63 17.09 2.66
C LEU A 90 9.27 17.49 4.10
N ALA A 91 8.42 18.51 4.27
CA ALA A 91 7.91 18.89 5.58
C ALA A 91 7.06 17.77 6.21
N MET A 92 6.21 17.11 5.43
CA MET A 92 5.45 15.95 5.89
C MET A 92 6.33 14.76 6.22
N ALA A 93 7.32 14.45 5.38
CA ALA A 93 8.28 13.38 5.61
C ALA A 93 9.08 13.63 6.89
N TYR A 94 9.54 14.85 7.09
CA TYR A 94 10.21 15.27 8.33
C TYR A 94 9.31 15.10 9.55
N ARG A 95 8.04 15.51 9.44
CA ARG A 95 7.06 15.32 10.53
C ARG A 95 6.79 13.85 10.82
N SER A 96 6.63 13.03 9.78
CA SER A 96 6.46 11.58 9.90
C SER A 96 7.66 10.93 10.57
N HIS A 97 8.88 11.33 10.17
CA HIS A 97 10.11 10.82 10.76
C HIS A 97 10.22 11.16 12.25
N GLN A 98 9.78 12.36 12.68
CA GLN A 98 9.74 12.70 14.10
C GLN A 98 8.78 11.81 14.91
N ILE A 99 7.68 11.36 14.30
CA ILE A 99 6.65 10.55 14.98
C ILE A 99 7.07 9.08 15.02
N THR A 100 7.52 8.54 13.90
CA THR A 100 7.79 7.11 13.72
C THR A 100 9.25 6.74 14.01
N GLY A 101 10.17 7.70 13.90
CA GLY A 101 11.62 7.47 14.05
C GLY A 101 12.25 6.71 12.88
N THR A 102 11.49 6.39 11.84
CA THR A 102 11.92 5.64 10.65
C THR A 102 11.61 6.45 9.40
N ASP A 103 12.41 6.28 8.34
CA ASP A 103 12.19 6.90 7.03
C ASP A 103 11.69 5.87 5.99
N GLU A 104 11.43 4.64 6.43
CA GLU A 104 11.03 3.55 5.55
C GLU A 104 9.51 3.53 5.34
N VAL A 105 9.07 3.40 4.10
CA VAL A 105 7.67 3.14 3.77
C VAL A 105 7.35 1.68 4.11
N HIS A 106 6.43 1.47 5.05
CA HIS A 106 6.07 0.15 5.55
C HIS A 106 4.93 -0.46 4.72
N ASP A 107 4.95 -1.78 4.59
CA ASP A 107 3.83 -2.54 4.02
C ASP A 107 2.68 -2.59 5.05
N ASP A 108 1.43 -2.42 4.59
CA ASP A 108 0.27 -2.47 5.48
C ASP A 108 0.02 -3.92 5.96
N LEU A 109 -0.06 -4.10 7.28
CA LEU A 109 -0.39 -5.39 7.90
C LEU A 109 -1.83 -5.80 7.62
N GLU A 110 -2.74 -4.84 7.39
CA GLU A 110 -4.15 -5.07 7.04
C GLU A 110 -4.26 -5.77 5.68
N ASP A 111 -3.44 -5.37 4.70
CA ASP A 111 -3.43 -5.99 3.36
C ASP A 111 -3.09 -7.48 3.44
N ARG A 112 -2.07 -7.82 4.25
CA ARG A 112 -1.71 -9.21 4.50
C ARG A 112 -2.84 -9.99 5.17
N ARG A 113 -3.58 -9.36 6.10
CA ARG A 113 -4.74 -9.95 6.78
C ARG A 113 -5.87 -10.25 5.81
N ILE A 114 -6.19 -9.32 4.90
CA ILE A 114 -7.27 -9.48 3.93
C ILE A 114 -6.98 -10.67 3.02
N VAL A 115 -5.76 -10.77 2.49
CA VAL A 115 -5.33 -11.88 1.63
C VAL A 115 -5.44 -13.23 2.36
N LEU A 116 -4.91 -13.33 3.58
CA LEU A 116 -4.98 -14.56 4.37
C LEU A 116 -6.42 -14.96 4.73
N ARG A 117 -7.27 -13.99 5.07
CA ARG A 117 -8.70 -14.24 5.33
C ARG A 117 -9.41 -14.73 4.06
N ALA A 118 -9.14 -14.12 2.91
CA ALA A 118 -9.71 -14.55 1.64
C ALA A 118 -9.32 -15.99 1.29
N GLU A 119 -8.04 -16.35 1.48
CA GLU A 119 -7.53 -17.72 1.28
C GLU A 119 -8.26 -18.72 2.18
N VAL A 120 -8.33 -18.45 3.50
CA VAL A 120 -8.97 -19.37 4.46
C VAL A 120 -10.47 -19.46 4.26
N LEU A 121 -11.15 -18.37 3.90
CA LEU A 121 -12.57 -18.39 3.58
C LEU A 121 -12.84 -19.19 2.29
N GLY A 122 -11.97 -19.09 1.29
CA GLY A 122 -12.00 -19.91 0.09
C GLY A 122 -11.85 -21.40 0.40
N GLU A 123 -10.84 -21.77 1.18
CA GLU A 123 -10.62 -23.15 1.65
C GLU A 123 -11.83 -23.66 2.44
N ARG A 124 -12.39 -22.86 3.36
CA ARG A 124 -13.61 -23.20 4.11
C ARG A 124 -14.82 -23.41 3.20
N ALA A 125 -14.98 -22.60 2.15
CA ALA A 125 -16.09 -22.72 1.22
C ALA A 125 -15.99 -24.00 0.39
N GLN A 126 -14.80 -24.32 -0.12
CA GLN A 126 -14.53 -25.57 -0.84
C GLN A 126 -14.78 -26.79 0.03
N LEU A 127 -14.26 -26.79 1.25
CA LEU A 127 -14.43 -27.88 2.20
C LEU A 127 -15.92 -28.10 2.54
N ARG A 128 -16.68 -27.01 2.69
CA ARG A 128 -18.14 -27.08 2.93
C ARG A 128 -18.88 -27.64 1.72
N GLU A 129 -18.46 -27.29 0.51
CA GLU A 129 -19.08 -27.78 -0.72
C GLU A 129 -18.78 -29.27 -0.93
N GLN A 130 -17.53 -29.70 -0.73
CA GLN A 130 -17.16 -31.12 -0.74
C GLN A 130 -18.02 -31.92 0.25
N PHE A 131 -18.14 -31.44 1.49
CA PHE A 131 -18.96 -32.10 2.50
C PHE A 131 -20.45 -32.12 2.14
N ARG A 132 -20.98 -31.06 1.52
CA ARG A 132 -22.38 -30.98 1.05
C ARG A 132 -22.66 -31.92 -0.14
N SER A 133 -21.69 -32.10 -1.03
CA SER A 133 -21.84 -32.89 -2.25
C SER A 133 -22.00 -34.41 -2.01
N GLY A 134 -21.66 -34.90 -0.81
CA GLY A 134 -21.90 -36.28 -0.40
C GLY A 134 -23.37 -36.53 -0.05
N ALA A 135 -23.97 -37.57 -0.64
CA ALA A 135 -25.39 -37.91 -0.45
C ALA A 135 -25.73 -38.24 1.02
N GLU A 136 -24.84 -38.94 1.73
CA GLU A 136 -24.86 -39.10 3.19
C GLU A 136 -23.42 -39.16 3.74
N PRO A 137 -22.93 -38.10 4.41
CA PRO A 137 -21.57 -38.09 4.92
C PRO A 137 -21.42 -39.07 6.09
N THR A 138 -20.47 -39.99 5.96
CA THR A 138 -20.06 -41.00 6.95
C THR A 138 -19.54 -40.35 8.23
N ALA A 139 -19.47 -41.12 9.32
CA ALA A 139 -18.93 -40.63 10.60
C ALA A 139 -17.47 -40.14 10.46
N GLU A 140 -16.66 -40.85 9.66
CA GLU A 140 -15.28 -40.50 9.38
C GLU A 140 -15.16 -39.20 8.57
N GLU A 141 -15.99 -38.99 7.54
CA GLU A 141 -16.01 -37.74 6.76
C GLU A 141 -16.41 -36.52 7.60
N ARG A 142 -17.34 -36.72 8.55
CA ARG A 142 -17.73 -35.68 9.52
C ARG A 142 -16.58 -35.33 10.46
N GLU A 143 -15.79 -36.30 10.88
CA GLU A 143 -14.59 -36.07 11.70
C GLU A 143 -13.53 -35.31 10.92
N ARG A 144 -13.20 -35.76 9.70
CA ARG A 144 -12.25 -35.09 8.81
C ARG A 144 -12.65 -33.63 8.55
N TYR A 145 -13.92 -33.37 8.21
CA TYR A 145 -14.44 -32.01 8.02
C TYR A 145 -14.27 -31.14 9.27
N ARG A 146 -14.54 -31.69 10.47
CA ARG A 146 -14.37 -30.96 11.75
C ARG A 146 -12.90 -30.65 12.03
N GLU A 147 -12.01 -31.60 11.76
CA GLU A 147 -10.56 -31.45 11.95
C GLU A 147 -9.98 -30.39 11.00
N GLU A 148 -10.31 -30.47 9.71
CA GLU A 148 -9.85 -29.49 8.73
C GLU A 148 -10.39 -28.09 9.04
N ARG A 149 -11.68 -27.97 9.41
CA ARG A 149 -12.24 -26.68 9.83
C ARG A 149 -11.53 -26.12 11.08
N ARG A 150 -11.13 -26.98 12.03
CA ARG A 150 -10.32 -26.55 13.20
C ARG A 150 -8.95 -26.07 12.76
N ARG A 151 -8.26 -26.81 11.91
CA ARG A 151 -6.96 -26.45 11.34
C ARG A 151 -6.98 -25.08 10.66
N LEU A 152 -8.02 -24.80 9.85
CA LEU A 152 -8.20 -23.51 9.17
C LEU A 152 -8.41 -22.35 10.16
N ARG A 153 -9.16 -22.57 11.25
CA ARG A 153 -9.32 -21.55 12.31
C ARG A 153 -8.02 -21.34 13.07
N ASP A 154 -7.28 -22.40 13.36
CA ASP A 154 -6.03 -22.30 14.11
C ASP A 154 -4.93 -21.62 13.28
N ARG A 155 -4.95 -21.75 11.95
CA ARG A 155 -4.10 -20.99 11.02
C ARG A 155 -4.31 -19.47 11.16
N LEU A 156 -5.57 -19.00 11.20
CA LEU A 156 -5.90 -17.58 11.42
C LEU A 156 -5.53 -17.09 12.83
N ARG A 157 -5.65 -17.95 13.85
CA ARG A 157 -5.26 -17.62 15.23
C ARG A 157 -3.75 -17.53 15.41
N ALA A 158 -3.01 -18.46 14.83
CA ALA A 158 -1.56 -18.47 14.86
C ALA A 158 -0.98 -17.23 14.17
N ASP A 159 -1.60 -16.78 13.07
CA ASP A 159 -1.17 -15.57 12.38
C ASP A 159 -1.40 -14.30 13.22
N ARG A 160 -2.58 -14.18 13.86
CA ARG A 160 -2.85 -13.12 14.86
C ARG A 160 -1.83 -13.10 16.00
N ALA A 161 -1.49 -14.26 16.55
CA ALA A 161 -0.57 -14.37 17.68
C ALA A 161 0.87 -13.95 17.34
N ARG A 162 1.31 -14.14 16.08
CA ARG A 162 2.64 -13.66 15.63
C ARG A 162 2.66 -12.14 15.46
N GLN A 163 1.55 -11.54 15.04
CA GLN A 163 1.47 -10.12 14.73
C GLN A 163 1.20 -9.24 15.97
N ALA A 164 0.54 -9.76 17.01
CA ALA A 164 0.39 -9.06 18.30
C ALA A 164 1.73 -8.75 19.01
N ARG A 165 2.84 -9.37 18.58
CA ARG A 165 4.20 -9.07 19.07
C ARG A 165 4.89 -7.96 18.26
N GLY A 166 4.42 -7.65 17.06
CA GLY A 166 4.87 -6.52 16.26
C GLY A 166 4.20 -5.25 16.74
N ARG A 167 4.70 -4.68 17.83
CA ARG A 167 4.23 -3.38 18.34
C ARG A 167 4.64 -2.28 17.37
N ASP A 168 3.68 -1.78 16.60
CA ASP A 168 3.75 -0.51 15.88
C ASP A 168 3.05 0.59 16.68
N ALA A 169 3.69 1.76 16.75
CA ALA A 169 3.27 2.93 17.52
C ALA A 169 2.01 3.64 16.96
N SER A 170 1.30 2.99 16.03
CA SER A 170 0.03 3.46 15.48
C SER A 170 -1.10 2.95 16.39
N GLY A 171 -1.65 3.86 17.20
CA GLY A 171 -2.64 3.59 18.24
C GLY A 171 -3.97 3.02 17.73
N ASN A 172 -3.99 1.74 17.37
CA ASN A 172 -5.17 1.06 16.84
C ASN A 172 -5.90 0.29 17.95
N LEU A 173 -6.29 0.99 19.02
CA LEU A 173 -7.21 0.50 20.06
C LEU A 173 -8.49 -0.13 19.44
N TRP A 174 -8.94 0.42 18.31
CA TRP A 174 -10.11 -0.04 17.57
C TRP A 174 -9.98 -1.43 16.94
N ASN A 175 -8.76 -1.87 16.59
CA ASN A 175 -8.52 -3.20 16.01
C ASN A 175 -8.66 -4.32 17.04
N ASP A 176 -8.35 -4.04 18.32
CA ASP A 176 -8.60 -4.97 19.43
C ASP A 176 -10.10 -5.09 19.75
N VAL A 177 -10.84 -3.98 19.64
CA VAL A 177 -12.28 -3.92 19.95
C VAL A 177 -13.14 -4.52 18.83
N LEU A 178 -12.80 -4.29 17.56
CA LEU A 178 -13.58 -4.76 16.40
C LEU A 178 -13.03 -6.06 15.78
N GLY A 179 -11.84 -6.51 16.20
CA GLY A 179 -11.18 -7.70 15.65
C GLY A 179 -11.73 -9.04 16.13
N ALA A 180 -12.64 -9.04 17.12
CA ALA A 180 -13.31 -10.26 17.57
C ALA A 180 -14.32 -10.72 16.52
N ASP A 181 -14.14 -11.97 16.07
CA ASP A 181 -15.06 -12.65 15.15
C ASP A 181 -16.47 -12.63 15.78
N PRO A 182 -17.54 -12.22 15.07
CA PRO A 182 -18.89 -12.19 15.62
C PRO A 182 -19.29 -13.52 16.28
N GLU A 183 -18.77 -14.64 15.76
CA GLU A 183 -18.95 -15.99 16.31
C GLU A 183 -18.26 -16.23 17.66
N ASP A 184 -17.21 -15.48 18.01
CA ASP A 184 -16.55 -15.58 19.32
C ASP A 184 -17.42 -14.96 20.43
N TYR A 185 -18.23 -13.92 20.13
CA TYR A 185 -19.23 -13.41 21.09
C TYR A 185 -20.35 -14.42 21.37
N ALA A 186 -20.73 -15.23 20.39
CA ALA A 186 -21.78 -16.24 20.54
C ALA A 186 -21.36 -17.35 21.52
N ARG A 187 -20.08 -17.73 21.53
CA ARG A 187 -19.54 -18.81 22.38
C ARG A 187 -19.43 -18.43 23.86
N ASP A 188 -19.06 -17.19 24.16
CA ASP A 188 -19.00 -16.70 25.54
C ASP A 188 -20.39 -16.57 26.16
N GLY A 189 -21.42 -16.33 25.34
CA GLY A 189 -22.81 -16.38 25.76
C GLY A 189 -23.26 -17.79 26.17
N ASP A 190 -22.91 -18.80 25.37
CA ASP A 190 -23.27 -20.19 25.62
C ASP A 190 -22.56 -20.78 26.85
N ALA A 191 -21.28 -20.47 27.04
CA ALA A 191 -20.50 -20.92 28.20
C ALA A 191 -21.02 -20.31 29.53
N LYS A 192 -21.54 -19.07 29.50
CA LYS A 192 -22.18 -18.43 30.66
C LYS A 192 -23.65 -18.81 30.85
N ALA A 193 -24.26 -19.50 29.88
CA ALA A 193 -25.63 -20.00 29.99
C ALA A 193 -25.66 -21.38 30.68
N ASP A 194 -24.69 -22.25 30.38
CA ASP A 194 -24.60 -23.60 30.96
C ASP A 194 -24.25 -23.57 32.46
N ASP A 195 -23.49 -22.56 32.91
CA ASP A 195 -23.11 -22.37 34.32
C ASP A 195 -24.22 -21.72 35.18
N ARG A 196 -25.31 -21.25 34.53
CA ARG A 196 -26.41 -20.54 35.21
C ARG A 196 -27.58 -21.45 35.63
N TYR A 197 -27.57 -22.71 35.21
CA TYR A 197 -28.54 -23.72 35.64
C TYR A 197 -27.81 -24.85 36.37
N PRO A 198 -27.85 -24.89 37.71
CA PRO A 198 -27.45 -26.07 38.45
C PRO A 198 -28.33 -27.23 37.99
N ARG A 199 -27.74 -28.22 37.31
CA ARG A 199 -28.43 -29.48 37.04
C ARG A 199 -28.58 -30.21 38.36
N ASP A 200 -29.71 -29.99 39.02
CA ASP A 200 -30.12 -30.79 40.17
C ASP A 200 -30.31 -32.25 39.71
N ARG A 201 -29.29 -33.06 39.99
CA ARG A 201 -29.32 -34.51 39.91
C ARG A 201 -29.38 -35.07 41.33
N GLY A 202 -30.56 -35.05 41.94
CA GLY A 202 -30.92 -35.89 43.09
C GLY A 202 -31.95 -36.95 42.66
N ALA A 203 -31.52 -38.21 42.49
CA ALA A 203 -31.77 -39.32 43.44
C ALA A 203 -33.27 -39.73 43.48
N ARG A 204 -33.70 -40.68 42.63
CA ARG A 204 -33.88 -42.10 43.00
C ARG A 204 -34.26 -42.31 44.48
N GLY A 205 -35.56 -42.47 44.71
CA GLY A 205 -36.17 -43.28 45.76
C GLY A 205 -37.16 -44.22 45.10
#